data_AF-A0A8C3VTP1-F1
#
_entry.id   AF-A0A8C3VTP1-F1
#
_cell.length_a   1.000
_cell.length_b   1.000
_cell.length_c   1.000
_cell.angle_alpha   90.00
_cell.angle_beta   90.00
_cell.angle_gamma   90.00
#
_symmetry.space_group_name_H-M   'P 1'
#
loop_
_entity.id
_entity.type
_entity.pdbx_description
1 polymer ?
#
loop_
_entity_poly.entity_id
_entity_poly.type
_entity_poly.pdbx_seq_one_letter_code
_entity_poly.pdbx_strand_id
1 'polypeptide(L)' 'MICLLGPSYREMHLAEQVTNNLKELAQQVTPGDIVSTYGVRKAMGISIPSPVAENNFVDLTEDFEEPKKTDVTECGPDEI' A
#
# COMPACT_ATOMS: atom_id res chain seq x y z
N MET A 1 -17.07 22.86 26.89
CA MET A 1 -17.92 21.72 27.30
C MET A 1 -17.82 20.69 26.19
N ILE A 2 -17.15 19.55 26.42
CA ILE A 2 -17.16 18.44 25.46
C ILE A 2 -18.29 17.50 25.90
N CYS A 3 -19.18 17.12 24.98
CA CYS A 3 -20.29 16.23 25.32
C CYS A 3 -19.72 14.86 25.77
N LEU A 4 -20.02 14.44 27.00
CA LEU A 4 -19.62 13.13 27.57
C LEU A 4 -20.56 11.98 27.15
N LEU A 5 -21.69 12.29 26.51
CA LEU A 5 -22.57 11.30 25.92
C LEU A 5 -22.12 11.02 24.49
N GLY A 6 -22.00 9.74 24.16
CA GLY A 6 -21.71 9.28 22.80
C GLY A 6 -22.79 9.70 21.80
N PRO A 7 -22.53 9.49 20.49
CA PRO A 7 -23.47 9.86 19.44
C PRO A 7 -24.82 9.16 19.65
N SER A 8 -25.91 9.84 19.29
CA SER A 8 -27.23 9.25 19.27
C SER A 8 -27.34 8.14 18.21
N TYR A 9 -28.33 7.26 18.36
CA TYR A 9 -28.60 6.22 17.36
C TYR A 9 -28.82 6.80 15.95
N ARG A 10 -29.47 7.97 15.85
CA ARG A 10 -29.70 8.64 14.57
C ARG A 10 -28.40 9.13 13.94
N GLU A 11 -27.50 9.71 14.74
CA GLU A 11 -26.19 10.16 14.26
C GLU A 11 -25.32 8.97 13.83
N MET A 12 -25.34 7.88 14.59
CA MET A 12 -24.63 6.66 14.24
C MET A 12 -25.14 6.06 12.92
N HIS A 13 -26.47 5.94 12.76
CA HIS A 13 -27.06 5.39 11.54
C HIS A 13 -26.76 6.25 10.30
N LEU A 14 -26.82 7.57 10.45
CA LEU A 14 -26.45 8.48 9.37
C LEU A 14 -24.97 8.33 8.99
N ALA A 15 -24.08 8.25 9.98
CA ALA A 15 -22.64 8.07 9.74
C ALA A 15 -22.35 6.73 9.04
N GLU A 16 -23.05 5.66 9.41
CA GLU A 16 -22.96 4.37 8.73
C GLU A 16 -23.41 4.47 7.26
N GLN A 17 -24.55 5.10 7.00
CA GLN A 17 -25.06 5.28 5.64
C GLN A 17 -24.08 6.09 4.77
N VAL A 18 -23.55 7.20 5.30
CA VAL A 18 -22.56 8.01 4.59
C VAL A 18 -21.28 7.21 4.33
N THR A 19 -20.81 6.45 5.33
CA THR A 19 -19.60 5.63 5.20
C THR A 19 -19.76 4.54 4.15
N ASN A 20 -20.92 3.87 4.11
CA ASN A 20 -21.21 2.84 3.11
C ASN A 20 -21.24 3.42 1.70
N ASN A 21 -21.90 4.56 1.50
CA ASN A 21 -21.91 5.25 0.21
C ASN A 21 -20.49 5.62 -0.26
N LEU A 22 -19.69 6.19 0.65
CA LEU A 22 -18.31 6.55 0.32
C LEU A 22 -17.45 5.33 0.00
N LYS A 23 -17.63 4.22 0.71
CA LYS A 23 -16.95 2.95 0.43
C LYS A 23 -17.28 2.44 -0.97
N GLU A 24 -18.55 2.41 -1.34
CA GLU A 24 -19.01 1.94 -2.65
C GLU A 24 -18.45 2.79 -3.80
N LEU A 25 -18.32 4.10 -3.60
CA LEU A 25 -17.71 4.99 -4.58
C LEU A 25 -16.19 4.83 -4.65
N ALA A 26 -15.53 4.82 -3.49
CA ALA A 26 -14.07 4.80 -3.41
C ALA A 26 -13.45 3.45 -3.85
N GLN A 27 -14.17 2.33 -3.74
CA GLN A 27 -13.68 1.02 -4.19
C GLN A 27 -13.59 0.88 -5.73
N GLN A 28 -14.22 1.80 -6.48
CA GLN A 28 -14.24 1.77 -7.95
C GLN A 28 -13.06 2.52 -8.58
N VAL A 29 -12.22 3.15 -7.76
CA VAL A 29 -11.08 3.95 -8.21
C VAL A 29 -9.83 3.51 -7.46
N THR A 30 -8.66 3.94 -7.94
CA THR A 30 -7.42 3.67 -7.23
C THR A 30 -7.29 4.64 -6.06
N PRO A 31 -6.62 4.25 -4.94
CA PRO A 31 -6.42 5.17 -3.82
C PRO A 31 -5.75 6.49 -4.23
N GLY A 32 -4.87 6.45 -5.23
CA GLY A 32 -4.18 7.62 -5.76
C GLY A 32 -5.08 8.63 -6.48
N ASP A 33 -6.29 8.23 -6.90
CA ASP A 33 -7.26 9.12 -7.57
C ASP A 33 -7.97 10.06 -6.58
N ILE A 34 -8.07 9.65 -5.30
CA ILE A 34 -8.79 10.41 -4.26
C ILE A 34 -7.82 11.06 -3.26
N VAL A 35 -6.70 10.39 -2.96
CA VAL A 35 -5.73 10.88 -1.97
C VAL A 35 -4.34 11.02 -2.58
N SER A 36 -3.54 11.94 -2.02
CA SER A 36 -2.15 12.10 -2.44
C SER A 36 -1.31 10.87 -2.09
N THR A 37 -0.18 10.71 -2.77
CA THR A 37 0.79 9.63 -2.45
C THR A 37 1.23 9.66 -0.98
N TYR A 38 1.30 10.85 -0.37
CA TYR A 38 1.54 10.99 1.07
C TYR A 38 0.39 10.40 1.91
N GLY A 39 -0.86 10.69 1.55
CA GLY A 39 -2.04 10.12 2.21
C GLY A 39 -2.07 8.60 2.14
N VAL A 40 -1.77 8.03 0.98
CA VAL A 40 -1.67 6.57 0.79
C VAL A 40 -0.60 5.96 1.71
N ARG A 41 0.63 6.50 1.68
CA ARG A 41 1.72 6.02 2.53
C ARG A 41 1.37 6.10 4.01
N LYS A 42 0.79 7.22 4.43
CA LYS A 42 0.36 7.42 5.82
C LYS A 42 -0.67 6.38 6.25
N ALA A 43 -1.66 6.08 5.40
CA ALA A 43 -2.67 5.06 5.67
C ALA A 43 -2.08 3.63 5.75
N MET A 44 -1.04 3.36 4.95
CA MET A 44 -0.32 2.08 4.95
C MET A 44 0.76 1.96 6.04
N GLY A 45 0.96 2.99 6.88
CA GLY A 45 2.04 3.00 7.88
C GLY A 45 3.44 3.12 7.28
N ILE A 46 3.56 3.53 6.02
CA ILE A 46 4.84 3.67 5.31
C ILE A 46 5.44 5.04 5.65
N SER A 47 6.65 5.02 6.21
CA SER A 47 7.47 6.21 6.42
C SER A 47 8.44 6.38 5.25
N ILE A 48 8.60 7.61 4.74
CA ILE A 48 9.69 7.91 3.81
C ILE A 48 10.91 8.29 4.65
N PRO A 49 12.05 7.61 4.50
CA PRO A 49 13.28 8.01 5.17
C PRO A 49 13.68 9.43 4.75
N SER A 50 14.23 10.21 5.68
CA SER A 50 14.82 11.50 5.33
C SER A 50 15.96 11.28 4.33
N PRO A 51 16.05 12.07 3.23
CA PRO A 51 17.11 11.93 2.23
C PRO A 51 18.52 12.22 2.76
N VAL A 52 18.66 12.61 4.03
CA VAL A 52 19.94 12.91 4.69
C VAL A 52 20.50 11.71 5.49
N ALA A 53 19.76 10.59 5.56
CA ALA A 53 20.17 9.39 6.30
C ALA A 53 20.59 8.25 5.35
N GLU A 54 21.66 8.46 4.59
CA GLU A 54 22.21 7.46 3.65
C GLU A 54 22.83 6.21 4.34
N ASN A 55 22.84 6.11 5.67
CA ASN A 55 23.79 5.21 6.32
C ASN A 55 23.20 3.94 6.95
N ASN A 56 21.87 3.74 6.99
CA ASN A 56 21.27 2.55 7.64
C ASN A 56 19.97 2.06 6.96
N PHE A 57 19.88 2.11 5.63
CA PHE A 57 18.72 1.53 4.93
C PHE A 57 18.92 0.01 4.81
N VAL A 58 18.10 -0.76 5.52
CA VAL A 58 18.06 -2.23 5.37
C VAL A 58 16.97 -2.53 4.35
N ASP A 59 17.36 -3.03 3.19
CA ASP A 59 16.42 -3.49 2.17
C ASP A 59 15.78 -4.82 2.61
N LEU A 60 14.47 -4.82 2.81
CA LEU A 60 13.69 -6.00 3.20
C LEU A 60 12.99 -6.66 2.00
N THR A 61 13.22 -6.18 0.78
CA THR A 61 12.65 -6.74 -0.46
C THR A 61 13.51 -7.78 -1.15
N GLU A 62 14.69 -8.11 -0.60
CA GLU A 62 15.63 -9.09 -1.17
C GLU A 62 15.11 -10.55 -1.23
N ASP A 63 13.98 -10.88 -0.60
CA ASP A 63 13.50 -12.28 -0.51
C ASP A 63 12.44 -12.67 -1.57
N PHE A 64 12.17 -11.81 -2.55
CA PHE A 64 11.39 -12.19 -3.74
C PHE A 64 12.31 -12.64 -4.88
N GLU A 65 13.07 -13.71 -4.68
CA GLU A 65 13.74 -14.40 -5.78
C GLU A 65 12.67 -14.94 -6.74
N GLU A 66 12.62 -14.39 -7.96
CA GLU A 66 11.90 -14.97 -9.09
C GLU A 66 12.28 -16.45 -9.26
N PRO A 67 11.33 -17.37 -9.49
CA PRO A 67 11.66 -18.75 -9.83
C PRO A 67 12.42 -18.76 -11.15
N LYS A 68 13.74 -18.93 -11.07
CA LYS A 68 14.65 -19.09 -12.21
C LYS A 68 14.26 -20.38 -12.94
N LYS A 69 13.57 -20.24 -14.07
CA LYS A 69 13.22 -21.35 -14.94
C LYS A 69 14.52 -21.88 -15.58
N THR A 70 15.00 -23.01 -15.07
CA THR A 70 15.89 -23.97 -15.76
C THR A 70 15.32 -24.26 -17.16
N ASP A 71 16.05 -24.39 -18.26
CA ASP A 71 17.34 -25.02 -18.53
C ASP A 71 17.72 -24.61 -19.97
N VAL A 72 18.99 -24.24 -20.21
CA VAL A 72 19.54 -24.03 -21.56
C VAL A 72 20.44 -25.23 -21.85
N THR A 73 19.92 -26.22 -22.55
CA THR A 73 20.76 -27.15 -23.31
C THR A 73 21.00 -26.56 -24.69
N GLU A 74 22.23 -26.12 -24.95
CA GLU A 74 23.02 -26.46 -26.14
C GLU A 74 24.28 -25.57 -26.17
N CYS A 75 25.44 -26.17 -25.92
CA CYS A 75 26.71 -25.53 -26.23
C CYS A 75 27.69 -26.60 -26.70
N GLY A 76 27.80 -26.75 -28.02
CA GLY A 76 29.00 -27.29 -28.64
C GLY A 76 30.13 -26.24 -28.65
N PRO A 77 31.37 -26.68 -28.91
CA PRO A 77 32.03 -26.08 -30.07
C PRO A 77 32.82 -27.09 -30.93
N ASP A 78 32.89 -26.71 -32.21
CA ASP A 78 33.74 -27.24 -33.27
C ASP A 78 35.26 -27.03 -33.03
N GLU A 79 36.04 -27.80 -33.79
CA GLU A 79 37.46 -27.66 -34.16
C GLU A 79 38.54 -27.94 -33.09
N ILE A 80 39.22 -29.09 -33.21
CA ILE A 80 40.49 -29.28 -33.97
C ILE A 80 40.49 -30.70 -34.58
#